data_AF-A0A534IU91-F1
#
_entry.id   AF-A0A534IU91-F1
#
_cell.length_a   1.000
_cell.length_b   1.000
_cell.length_c   1.000
_cell.angle_alpha   90.00
_cell.angle_beta   90.00
_cell.angle_gamma   90.00
#
_symmetry.space_group_name_H-M   'P 1'
#
loop_
_entity.id
_entity.type
_entity.pdbx_description
1 polymer ?
#
loop_
_entity_poly.entity_id
_entity_poly.type
_entity_poly.pdbx_seq_one_letter_code
_entity_poly.pdbx_strand_id
1 'polypeptide(L)'
;MLSARRGQALEREHTTAEHIPYTAHVAARVVRTGPGDYLQAFRLGGASFESSDDEQLNSWHERLNVLWRNLASPNIALWTHVIRRPERPTVAVAAGRGFVDILTARYRERLSSETLMVNDIYLAVLYRPLAGLTAGLASRLLARTSSGSPERELRDALDACAKLGQMVRASLA
;
A
#
# COMPACT_ATOMS: atom_id res chain seq x y z
N MET A 1 -1.63 -7.42 -44.65
CA MET A 1 -1.85 -8.66 -43.85
C MET A 1 -1.46 -8.58 -42.37
N LEU A 2 -0.36 -7.89 -41.98
CA LEU A 2 0.06 -7.81 -40.57
C LEU A 2 -0.84 -6.94 -39.66
N SER A 3 -1.52 -5.92 -40.20
CA SER A 3 -2.43 -5.05 -39.45
C SER A 3 -3.74 -5.74 -39.05
N ALA A 4 -4.37 -6.50 -39.96
CA ALA A 4 -5.59 -7.26 -39.67
C ALA A 4 -5.39 -8.36 -38.61
N ARG A 5 -4.21 -9.00 -38.60
CA ARG A 5 -3.84 -9.98 -37.55
C ARG A 5 -3.63 -9.34 -36.17
N ARG A 6 -3.18 -8.08 -36.11
CA ARG A 6 -3.08 -7.33 -34.85
C ARG A 6 -4.44 -6.93 -34.29
N GLY A 7 -5.40 -6.57 -35.15
CA GLY A 7 -6.78 -6.28 -34.73
C GLY A 7 -7.45 -7.48 -34.06
N GLN A 8 -7.35 -8.68 -34.66
CA GLN A 8 -7.85 -9.92 -34.06
C GLN A 8 -7.12 -10.35 -32.78
N ALA A 9 -5.83 -9.99 -32.63
CA ALA A 9 -5.09 -10.25 -31.40
C ALA A 9 -5.53 -9.30 -30.28
N LEU A 10 -5.71 -8.01 -30.59
CA LEU A 10 -6.21 -6.99 -29.66
C LEU A 10 -7.64 -7.28 -29.19
N GLU A 11 -8.53 -7.78 -30.07
CA GLU A 11 -9.89 -8.20 -29.68
C GLU A 11 -9.92 -9.42 -28.75
N ARG A 12 -8.84 -10.20 -28.72
CA ARG A 12 -8.67 -11.35 -27.82
C ARG A 12 -7.89 -11.00 -26.55
N GLU A 13 -7.25 -9.84 -26.51
CA GLU A 13 -6.55 -9.35 -25.35
C GLU A 13 -7.54 -8.68 -24.41
N HIS A 14 -7.69 -9.24 -23.21
CA HIS A 14 -8.44 -8.59 -22.14
C HIS A 14 -7.83 -7.23 -21.86
N THR A 15 -8.68 -6.19 -21.82
CA THR A 15 -8.19 -4.84 -21.58
C THR A 15 -7.61 -4.77 -20.16
N THR A 16 -6.50 -4.05 -19.97
CA THR A 16 -5.88 -3.89 -18.64
C THR A 16 -6.88 -3.37 -17.60
N ALA A 17 -7.85 -2.55 -18.02
CA ALA A 17 -8.94 -2.05 -17.19
C ALA A 17 -9.75 -3.15 -16.49
N GLU A 18 -9.92 -4.33 -17.13
CA GLU A 18 -10.63 -5.47 -16.54
C GLU A 18 -9.90 -6.06 -15.32
N HIS A 19 -8.61 -5.80 -15.20
CA HIS A 19 -7.75 -6.25 -14.10
C HIS A 19 -7.59 -5.19 -13.01
N ILE A 20 -8.16 -3.99 -13.17
CA ILE A 20 -8.11 -2.92 -12.18
C ILE A 20 -9.34 -3.06 -11.26
N PRO A 21 -9.18 -3.54 -10.02
CA PRO A 21 -10.31 -3.81 -9.15
C PRO A 21 -10.90 -2.53 -8.52
N TYR A 22 -10.41 -1.34 -8.88
CA TYR A 22 -10.78 -0.06 -8.26
C TYR A 22 -11.87 0.65 -9.07
N THR A 23 -12.86 1.20 -8.37
CA THR A 23 -14.00 1.87 -8.99
C THR A 23 -13.97 3.38 -8.80
N ALA A 24 -13.76 3.86 -7.58
CA ALA A 24 -13.80 5.29 -7.27
C ALA A 24 -12.97 5.66 -6.04
N HIS A 25 -12.46 6.88 -6.03
CA HIS A 25 -12.00 7.53 -4.79
C HIS A 25 -13.22 8.07 -4.04
N VAL A 26 -13.53 7.47 -2.89
CA VAL A 26 -14.66 7.87 -2.04
C VAL A 26 -14.25 8.89 -0.97
N ALA A 27 -12.96 8.98 -0.68
CA ALA A 27 -12.35 10.02 0.14
C ALA A 27 -10.89 10.24 -0.29
N ALA A 28 -10.23 11.26 0.27
CA ALA A 28 -8.86 11.62 -0.10
C ALA A 28 -7.83 10.47 0.03
N ARG A 29 -8.07 9.51 0.94
CA ARG A 29 -7.17 8.37 1.21
C ARG A 29 -7.88 7.01 1.16
N VAL A 30 -9.07 6.95 0.56
CA VAL A 30 -9.89 5.72 0.53
C VAL A 30 -10.39 5.48 -0.89
N VAL A 31 -10.09 4.29 -1.41
CA VAL A 31 -10.51 3.84 -2.75
C VAL A 31 -11.49 2.70 -2.59
N ARG A 32 -12.61 2.76 -3.30
CA ARG A 32 -13.59 1.67 -3.35
C ARG A 32 -13.21 0.67 -4.44
N THR A 33 -13.41 -0.62 -4.15
CA THR A 33 -13.20 -1.71 -5.13
C THR A 33 -14.51 -2.11 -5.82
N GLY A 34 -14.42 -2.84 -6.93
CA GLY A 34 -15.58 -3.42 -7.64
C GLY A 34 -16.49 -4.26 -6.75
N PRO A 35 -15.93 -5.16 -5.91
CA PRO A 35 -16.71 -5.91 -4.91
C PRO A 35 -17.37 -5.06 -3.80
N GLY A 36 -17.05 -3.78 -3.67
CA GLY A 36 -17.59 -2.89 -2.64
C GLY A 36 -16.75 -2.78 -1.37
N ASP A 37 -15.49 -3.20 -1.42
CA ASP A 37 -14.54 -3.04 -0.32
C ASP A 37 -13.84 -1.68 -0.38
N TYR A 38 -13.19 -1.29 0.71
CA TYR A 38 -12.54 0.00 0.87
C TYR A 38 -11.04 -0.17 1.15
N LEU A 39 -10.19 0.38 0.30
CA LEU A 39 -8.74 0.27 0.35
C LEU A 39 -8.11 1.56 0.88
N GLN A 40 -7.17 1.41 1.81
CA GLN A 40 -6.22 2.43 2.23
C GLN A 40 -4.78 1.92 2.03
N ALA A 41 -3.92 2.73 1.41
CA ALA A 41 -2.51 2.40 1.22
C ALA A 41 -1.62 3.30 2.09
N PHE A 42 -0.66 2.69 2.78
CA PHE A 42 0.32 3.36 3.63
C PHE A 42 1.71 3.05 3.10
N ARG A 43 2.47 4.08 2.71
CA ARG A 43 3.90 3.94 2.43
C ARG A 43 4.65 3.93 3.76
N LEU A 44 5.47 2.91 3.98
CA LEU A 44 6.29 2.76 5.17
C LEU A 44 7.70 3.28 4.90
N GLY A 45 8.27 4.01 5.85
CA GLY A 45 9.64 4.53 5.73
C GLY A 45 10.73 3.45 5.85
N GLY A 46 10.38 2.28 6.38
CA GLY A 46 11.33 1.25 6.78
C GLY A 46 12.06 1.60 8.08
N ALA A 47 12.83 0.65 8.61
CA ALA A 47 13.67 0.84 9.78
C ALA A 47 15.06 0.22 9.52
N SER A 48 16.13 0.91 9.93
CA SER A 48 17.49 0.40 9.79
C SER A 48 17.79 -0.59 10.91
N PHE A 49 17.90 -1.87 10.57
CA PHE A 49 18.07 -2.94 11.57
C PHE A 49 19.54 -3.28 11.84
N GLU A 50 20.45 -3.07 10.88
CA GLU A 50 21.84 -3.56 10.96
C GLU A 50 22.66 -2.91 12.08
N SER A 51 22.34 -1.67 12.46
CA SER A 51 23.01 -0.94 13.53
C SER A 51 22.15 -0.75 14.78
N SER A 52 20.97 -1.39 14.82
CA SER A 52 20.08 -1.33 15.98
C SER A 52 20.47 -2.41 16.98
N ASP A 53 20.30 -2.12 18.27
CA ASP A 53 20.46 -3.13 19.32
C ASP A 53 19.28 -4.11 19.35
N ASP A 54 19.50 -5.26 20.00
CA ASP A 54 18.50 -6.33 20.08
C ASP A 54 17.23 -5.90 20.84
N GLU A 55 17.37 -4.99 21.82
CA GLU A 55 16.24 -4.47 22.60
C GLU A 55 15.30 -3.65 21.72
N GLN A 56 15.86 -2.80 20.87
CA GLN A 56 15.15 -1.96 19.92
C GLN A 56 14.46 -2.80 18.85
N LEU A 57 15.13 -3.83 18.33
CA LEU A 57 14.55 -4.77 17.37
C LEU A 57 13.36 -5.53 17.99
N ASN A 58 13.50 -6.02 19.21
CA ASN A 58 12.41 -6.70 19.92
C ASN A 58 11.24 -5.76 20.21
N SER A 59 11.51 -4.50 20.57
CA SER A 59 10.47 -3.48 20.76
C SER A 59 9.64 -3.27 19.48
N TRP A 60 10.30 -3.20 18.32
CA TRP A 60 9.61 -3.08 17.02
C TRP A 60 8.78 -4.31 16.69
N HIS A 61 9.31 -5.52 16.92
CA HIS A 61 8.54 -6.75 16.74
C HIS A 61 7.31 -6.80 17.63
N GLU A 62 7.41 -6.39 18.90
CA GLU A 62 6.26 -6.39 19.80
C GLU A 62 5.20 -5.37 19.36
N ARG A 63 5.60 -4.16 18.96
CA ARG A 63 4.67 -3.16 18.40
C ARG A 63 3.95 -3.68 17.16
N LEU A 64 4.68 -4.35 16.27
CA LEU A 64 4.11 -4.96 15.06
C LEU A 64 3.11 -6.08 15.42
N ASN A 65 3.44 -6.93 16.39
CA ASN A 65 2.55 -7.98 16.87
C ASN A 65 1.27 -7.43 17.50
N VAL A 66 1.38 -6.37 18.32
CA VAL A 66 0.23 -5.64 18.88
C VAL A 66 -0.65 -5.10 17.75
N LEU A 67 -0.06 -4.48 16.72
CA LEU A 67 -0.80 -3.98 15.56
C LEU A 67 -1.58 -5.10 14.88
N TRP A 68 -0.96 -6.25 14.60
CA TRP A 68 -1.63 -7.39 13.98
C TRP A 68 -2.76 -7.94 14.82
N ARG A 69 -2.58 -8.04 16.14
CA ARG A 69 -3.65 -8.47 17.05
C ARG A 69 -4.82 -7.48 17.05
N ASN A 70 -4.54 -6.18 17.05
CA ASN A 70 -5.57 -5.15 17.04
C ASN A 70 -6.33 -5.09 15.71
N LEU A 71 -5.67 -5.43 14.60
CA LEU A 71 -6.28 -5.46 13.28
C LEU A 71 -6.97 -6.79 12.94
N ALA A 72 -6.84 -7.81 13.79
CA ALA A 72 -7.40 -9.12 13.55
C ALA A 72 -8.94 -9.06 13.57
N SER A 73 -9.54 -9.00 12.38
CA SER A 73 -10.98 -9.00 12.17
C SER A 73 -11.32 -9.69 10.85
N PRO A 74 -12.43 -10.43 10.74
CA PRO A 74 -12.88 -11.01 9.47
C PRO A 74 -13.07 -9.96 8.36
N ASN A 75 -13.42 -8.74 8.78
CA ASN A 75 -13.75 -7.60 7.92
C ASN A 75 -12.51 -6.86 7.45
N ILE A 76 -11.31 -7.32 7.80
CA ILE A 76 -10.07 -6.67 7.40
C ILE A 76 -9.22 -7.66 6.63
N ALA A 77 -8.61 -7.20 5.56
CA ALA A 77 -7.59 -7.92 4.83
C ALA A 77 -6.37 -7.02 4.60
N LEU A 78 -5.20 -7.63 4.63
CA LEU A 78 -3.91 -6.95 4.55
C LEU A 78 -3.10 -7.48 3.38
N TRP A 79 -2.43 -6.58 2.68
CA TRP A 79 -1.40 -6.92 1.71
C TRP A 79 -0.16 -6.06 1.93
N THR A 80 1.00 -6.68 1.77
CA THR A 80 2.27 -5.98 1.74
C THR A 80 2.77 -5.96 0.31
N HIS A 81 3.13 -4.78 -0.18
CA HIS A 81 3.74 -4.62 -1.49
C HIS A 81 5.15 -4.05 -1.32
N VAL A 82 6.13 -4.72 -1.93
CA VAL A 82 7.51 -4.23 -1.99
C VAL A 82 7.81 -3.87 -3.44
N ILE A 83 8.00 -2.58 -3.70
CA ILE A 83 8.31 -2.06 -5.01
C ILE A 83 9.79 -1.73 -5.04
N ARG A 84 10.55 -2.54 -5.78
CA ARG A 84 11.98 -2.32 -5.99
C ARG A 84 12.15 -1.39 -7.18
N ARG A 85 12.72 -0.21 -6.96
CA ARG A 85 12.95 0.78 -8.03
C ARG A 85 14.39 1.28 -8.04
N PRO A 86 14.93 1.65 -9.21
CA PRO A 86 16.20 2.36 -9.25
C PRO A 86 16.07 3.70 -8.55
N GLU A 87 17.10 4.08 -7.80
CA GLU A 87 17.19 5.34 -7.07
C GLU A 87 18.46 6.07 -7.47
N ARG A 88 18.37 7.40 -7.60
CA ARG A 88 19.54 8.26 -7.83
C ARG A 88 19.68 9.16 -6.61
N PRO A 89 20.53 8.80 -5.63
CA PRO A 89 20.59 9.53 -4.38
C PRO A 89 21.05 10.96 -4.64
N THR A 90 20.20 11.91 -4.27
CA THR A 90 20.57 13.33 -4.27
C THR A 90 21.28 13.63 -2.97
N VAL A 91 22.60 13.45 -2.95
CA VAL A 91 23.43 13.83 -1.79
C VAL A 91 23.59 15.35 -1.79
N ALA A 92 23.23 16.02 -0.70
CA ALA A 92 23.43 17.46 -0.56
C ALA A 92 24.91 17.84 -0.77
N VAL A 93 25.18 18.89 -1.54
CA VAL A 93 26.54 19.41 -1.74
C VAL A 93 26.93 20.21 -0.50
N ALA A 94 27.74 19.62 0.37
CA ALA A 94 28.49 20.42 1.32
C ALA A 94 29.51 21.25 0.51
N ALA A 95 29.38 22.57 0.56
CA ALA A 95 30.36 23.48 -0.02
C ALA A 95 31.46 23.71 1.02
N GLY A 96 32.51 22.89 0.98
CA GLY A 96 33.66 22.99 1.87
C GLY A 96 34.99 22.89 1.14
N ARG A 97 36.08 23.04 1.90
CA ARG A 97 37.41 22.56 1.53
C ARG A 97 37.90 21.66 2.66
N GLY A 98 38.12 20.37 2.38
CA GLY A 98 38.68 19.43 3.35
C GLY A 98 38.48 17.96 2.98
N PHE A 99 38.86 17.07 3.90
CA PHE A 99 38.74 15.62 3.74
C PHE A 99 37.30 15.17 3.43
N VAL A 100 36.31 15.76 4.09
CA VAL A 100 34.89 15.42 3.92
C VAL A 100 34.43 15.65 2.48
N ASP A 101 34.88 16.72 1.83
CA ASP A 101 34.51 17.03 0.45
C ASP A 101 35.17 16.07 -0.55
N ILE A 102 36.44 15.73 -0.32
CA ILE A 102 37.17 14.75 -1.13
C ILE A 102 36.52 13.37 -1.01
N LEU A 103 36.19 12.94 0.21
CA LEU A 103 35.48 11.69 0.47
C LEU A 103 34.11 11.68 -0.20
N THR A 104 33.33 12.76 -0.05
CA THR A 104 32.00 12.89 -0.65
C THR A 104 32.07 12.84 -2.18
N ALA A 105 33.06 13.50 -2.79
CA ALA A 105 33.26 13.49 -4.24
C ALA A 105 33.61 12.09 -4.76
N ARG A 106 34.57 11.41 -4.13
CA ARG A 106 34.95 10.03 -4.50
C ARG A 106 33.81 9.04 -4.28
N TYR A 107 33.05 9.20 -3.19
CA TYR A 107 31.90 8.37 -2.90
C TYR A 107 30.80 8.56 -3.96
N ARG A 108 30.53 9.79 -4.38
CA ARG A 108 29.59 10.08 -5.49
C ARG A 108 30.04 9.49 -6.81
N GLU A 109 31.31 9.63 -7.17
CA GLU A 109 31.87 9.07 -8.39
C GLU A 109 31.60 7.56 -8.46
N ARG A 110 31.88 6.85 -7.37
CA ARG A 110 31.59 5.42 -7.26
C ARG A 110 30.08 5.13 -7.34
N LEU A 111 29.25 5.82 -6.56
CA LEU A 111 27.80 5.62 -6.56
C LEU A 111 27.17 5.88 -7.94
N SER A 112 27.71 6.84 -8.70
CA SER A 112 27.21 7.16 -10.04
C SER A 112 27.47 6.07 -11.08
N SER A 113 28.45 5.18 -10.81
CA SER A 113 28.78 4.04 -11.67
C SER A 113 27.90 2.81 -11.42
N GLU A 114 27.13 2.79 -10.33
CA GLU A 114 26.31 1.66 -9.91
C GLU A 114 24.80 1.99 -10.01
N THR A 115 23.99 1.00 -10.36
CA THR A 115 22.52 1.14 -10.30
C THR A 115 22.05 0.85 -8.88
N LEU A 116 21.86 1.90 -8.09
CA LEU A 116 21.29 1.77 -6.76
C LEU A 116 19.80 1.45 -6.84
N MET A 117 19.35 0.59 -5.94
CA MET A 117 17.96 0.15 -5.85
C MET A 117 17.44 0.46 -4.45
N VAL A 118 16.23 0.98 -4.36
CA VAL A 118 15.50 1.17 -3.10
C VAL A 118 14.25 0.31 -3.10
N ASN A 119 13.90 -0.20 -1.93
CA ASN A 119 12.65 -0.91 -1.69
C ASN A 119 11.65 0.06 -1.06
N ASP A 120 10.63 0.44 -1.80
CA ASP A 120 9.47 1.11 -1.21
C ASP A 120 8.50 0.06 -0.69
N ILE A 121 8.18 0.14 0.59
CA ILE A 121 7.27 -0.78 1.26
C ILE A 121 5.91 -0.11 1.40
N TYR A 122 4.86 -0.78 0.94
CA TYR A 122 3.49 -0.34 1.10
C TYR A 122 2.68 -1.39 1.86
N LEU A 123 1.87 -0.92 2.81
CA LEU A 123 0.83 -1.70 3.47
C LEU A 123 -0.52 -1.28 2.90
N ALA A 124 -1.22 -2.22 2.26
CA ALA A 124 -2.58 -2.07 1.80
C ALA A 124 -3.53 -2.69 2.83
N VAL A 125 -4.42 -1.85 3.38
CA VAL A 125 -5.46 -2.24 4.34
C VAL A 125 -6.80 -2.16 3.65
N LEU A 126 -7.49 -3.29 3.58
CA LEU A 126 -8.79 -3.42 2.94
C LEU A 126 -9.87 -3.68 3.99
N TYR A 127 -10.84 -2.79 4.08
CA TYR A 127 -12.04 -2.97 4.89
C TYR A 127 -13.18 -3.56 4.05
N ARG A 128 -13.69 -4.70 4.50
CA ARG A 128 -14.70 -5.53 3.84
C ARG A 128 -15.94 -5.62 4.72
N PRO A 129 -16.91 -4.71 4.58
CA PRO A 129 -18.09 -4.66 5.45
C PRO A 129 -18.97 -5.91 5.36
N LEU A 130 -18.86 -6.67 4.25
CA LEU A 130 -19.65 -7.87 3.99
C LEU A 130 -18.91 -9.18 4.30
N ALA A 131 -17.70 -9.12 4.89
CA ALA A 131 -16.96 -10.34 5.21
C ALA A 131 -17.64 -11.12 6.35
N GLY A 132 -17.87 -12.41 6.16
CA GLY A 132 -18.52 -13.30 7.13
C GLY A 132 -19.92 -13.78 6.74
N LEU A 133 -20.60 -13.11 5.81
CA LEU A 133 -21.76 -13.65 5.10
C LEU A 133 -21.24 -14.42 3.89
N THR A 134 -21.58 -15.71 3.76
CA THR A 134 -21.12 -16.62 2.69
C THR A 134 -20.99 -15.91 1.34
N ALA A 135 -19.74 -15.60 1.00
CA ALA A 135 -19.37 -14.64 -0.01
C ALA A 135 -19.64 -15.24 -1.40
N GLY A 136 -20.62 -14.68 -2.10
CA GLY A 136 -20.81 -14.94 -3.53
C GLY A 136 -22.20 -14.57 -4.01
N LEU A 137 -23.23 -15.10 -3.35
CA LEU A 137 -24.62 -14.97 -3.79
C LEU A 137 -25.53 -14.36 -2.72
N ALA A 138 -25.36 -14.76 -1.45
CA ALA A 138 -26.14 -14.23 -0.34
C ALA A 138 -25.82 -12.77 -0.02
N SER A 139 -24.55 -12.36 -0.13
CA SER A 139 -24.15 -10.96 0.12
C SER A 139 -24.69 -9.98 -0.93
N ARG A 140 -24.82 -10.39 -2.20
CA ARG A 140 -25.45 -9.56 -3.25
C ARG A 140 -26.96 -9.45 -3.09
N LEU A 141 -27.61 -10.49 -2.57
CA LEU A 141 -29.04 -10.46 -2.25
C LEU A 141 -29.28 -9.60 -0.99
N LEU A 142 -28.44 -9.74 0.04
CA LEU A 142 -28.51 -8.93 1.26
C LEU A 142 -28.18 -7.45 1.01
N ALA A 143 -27.22 -7.13 0.13
CA ALA A 143 -26.96 -5.75 -0.30
C ALA A 143 -28.13 -5.15 -1.11
N ARG A 144 -29.01 -5.99 -1.68
CA ARG A 144 -30.26 -5.54 -2.31
C ARG A 144 -31.43 -5.42 -1.32
N THR A 145 -31.30 -6.02 -0.14
CA THR A 145 -32.33 -5.99 0.91
C THR A 145 -31.93 -5.16 2.13
N SER A 146 -30.68 -4.69 2.24
CA SER A 146 -30.30 -3.69 3.25
C SER A 146 -30.97 -2.38 2.86
N SER A 147 -32.10 -2.13 3.52
CA SER A 147 -32.86 -0.89 3.48
C SER A 147 -32.14 0.26 4.20
N GLY A 148 -30.82 0.27 4.18
CA GLY A 148 -30.00 1.40 4.62
C GLY A 148 -29.85 2.39 3.47
N SER A 149 -29.94 3.69 3.76
CA SER A 149 -29.54 4.69 2.76
C SER A 149 -28.07 4.43 2.38
N PRO A 150 -27.73 4.31 1.07
CA PRO A 150 -26.35 4.08 0.62
C PRO A 150 -25.33 5.09 1.19
N GLU A 151 -25.80 6.30 1.51
CA GLU A 151 -24.98 7.31 2.16
C GLU A 151 -24.57 6.93 3.58
N ARG A 152 -25.44 6.23 4.32
CA ARG A 152 -25.16 5.79 5.69
C ARG A 152 -24.11 4.69 5.69
N GLU A 153 -24.27 3.69 4.83
CA GLU A 153 -23.28 2.61 4.67
C GLU A 153 -21.91 3.17 4.28
N LEU A 154 -21.88 4.16 3.37
CA LEU A 154 -20.64 4.83 3.00
C LEU A 154 -20.03 5.58 4.19
N ARG A 155 -20.82 6.35 4.95
CA ARG A 155 -20.32 7.06 6.15
C ARG A 155 -19.75 6.09 7.18
N ASP A 156 -20.46 5.01 7.49
CA ASP A 156 -20.02 4.01 8.45
C ASP A 156 -18.70 3.34 8.00
N ALA A 157 -18.57 3.04 6.70
CA ALA A 157 -17.35 2.50 6.13
C ALA A 157 -16.18 3.48 6.17
N LEU A 158 -16.43 4.77 5.90
CA LEU A 158 -15.42 5.82 6.00
C LEU A 158 -14.96 6.03 7.45
N ASP A 159 -15.88 5.97 8.42
CA ASP A 159 -15.55 6.04 9.84
C ASP A 159 -14.71 4.84 10.30
N ALA A 160 -15.04 3.63 9.82
CA ALA A 160 -14.22 2.44 10.05
C ALA A 160 -12.81 2.60 9.45
N CYS A 161 -12.70 3.05 8.20
CA CYS A 161 -11.42 3.33 7.55
C CYS A 161 -10.63 4.42 8.27
N ALA A 162 -11.29 5.45 8.83
CA ALA A 162 -10.63 6.48 9.60
C ALA A 162 -10.00 5.91 10.88
N LYS A 163 -10.74 5.08 11.62
CA LYS A 163 -10.26 4.39 12.83
C LYS A 163 -9.09 3.44 12.53
N LEU A 164 -9.22 2.64 11.47
CA LEU A 164 -8.15 1.74 11.03
C LEU A 164 -6.88 2.52 10.64
N GLY A 165 -7.04 3.61 9.89
CA GLY A 165 -5.92 4.45 9.51
C GLY A 165 -5.27 5.18 10.68
N GLN A 166 -6.01 5.51 11.74
CA GLN A 166 -5.44 6.05 12.97
C GLN A 166 -4.66 4.97 13.74
N MET A 167 -5.22 3.77 13.87
CA MET A 167 -4.56 2.63 14.53
C MET A 167 -3.23 2.27 13.86
N VAL A 168 -3.23 2.13 12.53
CA VAL A 168 -2.01 1.82 11.76
C VAL A 168 -0.95 2.91 11.94
N ARG A 169 -1.33 4.18 11.91
CA ARG A 169 -0.38 5.29 12.12
C ARG A 169 0.15 5.32 13.54
N ALA A 170 -0.68 5.06 14.56
CA ALA A 170 -0.26 5.09 15.95
C ALA A 170 0.71 3.95 16.29
N SER A 171 0.52 2.76 15.68
CA SER A 171 1.40 1.62 15.92
C SER A 171 2.69 1.63 15.11
N LEU A 172 2.73 2.36 13.98
CA LEU A 172 3.89 2.44 13.08
C LEU A 172 4.64 3.79 13.14
N ALA A 173 4.27 4.66 14.09
CA ALA A 173 4.98 5.90 14.39
C ALA A 173 6.15 5.70 15.37
#